data_AF-A0A957ZGZ0-F1
#
_entry.id   AF-A0A957ZGZ0-F1
#
_cell.length_a   1.000
_cell.length_b   1.000
_cell.length_c   1.000
_cell.angle_alpha   90.00
_cell.angle_beta   90.00
_cell.angle_gamma   90.00
#
_symmetry.space_group_name_H-M   'P 1'
#
loop_
_entity.id
_entity.type
_entity.pdbx_description
1 polymer ?
#
loop_
_entity_poly.entity_id
_entity_poly.type
_entity_poly.pdbx_seq_one_letter_code
_entity_poly.pdbx_strand_id
1 'polypeptide(L)'
;PDRGESDIERDEFMAATLSIWDIPPESAKRVGHPAPFPVELAERVIHLYSYTGDVVLDPFAGSGTTCVAAASHGRHWVGFEIDPEYCARATARVAALKP
;
A
#
# COMPACT_ATOMS: atom_id res chain seq x y z
N PRO A 1 0.18 26.96 -0.26
CA PRO A 1 0.95 25.84 -0.85
C PRO A 1 0.03 25.05 -1.78
N ASP A 2 0.47 24.78 -3.00
CA ASP A 2 -0.21 23.81 -3.86
C ASP A 2 -0.31 22.50 -3.09
N ARG A 3 -1.52 21.99 -2.91
CA ARG A 3 -1.78 20.91 -1.95
C ARG A 3 -1.42 19.54 -2.52
N GLY A 4 -1.20 19.41 -3.82
CA GLY A 4 -1.13 18.12 -4.50
C GLY A 4 -2.51 17.69 -5.01
N GLU A 5 -2.55 16.69 -5.90
CA GLU A 5 -3.78 16.13 -6.46
C GLU A 5 -4.24 14.93 -5.63
N SER A 6 -5.50 14.96 -5.19
CA SER A 6 -6.12 13.88 -4.42
C SER A 6 -6.97 13.04 -5.35
N ASP A 7 -6.86 11.73 -5.24
CA ASP A 7 -7.57 10.74 -6.04
C ASP A 7 -8.63 9.97 -5.23
N ILE A 8 -8.98 10.46 -4.04
CA ILE A 8 -10.05 9.87 -3.22
C ILE A 8 -11.40 10.52 -3.54
N GLU A 9 -12.39 9.69 -3.85
CA GLU A 9 -13.75 10.15 -4.10
C GLU A 9 -14.45 10.55 -2.79
N ARG A 10 -15.46 11.43 -2.88
CA ARG A 10 -16.16 11.94 -1.69
C ARG A 10 -16.74 10.82 -0.82
N ASP A 11 -17.43 9.85 -1.43
CA ASP A 11 -18.09 8.77 -0.70
C ASP A 11 -17.06 7.82 -0.07
N GLU A 12 -15.95 7.59 -0.77
CA GLU A 12 -14.82 6.82 -0.25
C GLU A 12 -14.17 7.53 0.95
N PHE A 13 -13.95 8.84 0.87
CA PHE A 13 -13.44 9.65 1.98
C PHE A 13 -14.36 9.57 3.20
N MET A 14 -15.67 9.69 3.01
CA MET A 14 -16.63 9.59 4.11
C MET A 14 -16.62 8.20 4.76
N ALA A 15 -16.50 7.12 3.98
CA ALA A 15 -16.41 5.76 4.50
C ALA A 15 -15.07 5.51 5.22
N ALA A 16 -13.97 5.97 4.63
CA ALA A 16 -12.62 5.74 5.14
C ALA A 16 -12.30 6.55 6.41
N THR A 17 -13.04 7.62 6.69
CA THR A 17 -12.87 8.43 7.92
C THR A 17 -13.60 7.88 9.15
N LEU A 18 -14.38 6.80 9.01
CA LEU A 18 -14.96 6.09 10.14
C LEU A 18 -13.89 5.37 10.96
N SER A 19 -14.09 5.24 12.27
CA SER A 19 -13.11 4.58 13.17
C SER A 19 -13.06 3.05 13.05
N ILE A 20 -14.01 2.42 12.35
CA ILE A 20 -14.11 0.97 12.21
C ILE A 20 -14.13 0.63 10.72
N TRP A 21 -13.19 -0.22 10.29
CA TRP A 21 -13.09 -0.69 8.91
C TRP A 21 -13.25 -2.21 8.86
N ASP A 22 -14.21 -2.68 8.08
CA ASP A 22 -14.40 -4.10 7.81
C ASP A 22 -13.58 -4.51 6.58
N ILE A 23 -12.35 -4.98 6.80
CA ILE A 23 -11.43 -5.43 5.75
C ILE A 23 -11.07 -6.91 6.00
N PRO A 24 -11.35 -7.83 5.07
CA PRO A 24 -10.98 -9.24 5.21
C PRO A 24 -9.45 -9.42 5.29
N PRO A 25 -8.94 -10.37 6.10
CA PRO A 25 -7.52 -10.63 6.19
C PRO A 25 -6.96 -11.26 4.91
N GLU A 26 -5.68 -11.01 4.64
CA GLU A 26 -4.96 -11.67 3.57
C GLU A 26 -4.56 -13.11 3.94
N SER A 27 -4.56 -13.99 2.94
CA SER A 27 -4.19 -15.39 3.17
C SER A 27 -2.67 -15.53 3.22
N ALA A 28 -2.13 -15.76 4.42
CA ALA A 28 -0.71 -16.04 4.65
C ALA A 28 -0.17 -17.16 3.73
N LYS A 29 -0.98 -18.19 3.47
CA LYS A 29 -0.63 -19.32 2.59
C LYS A 29 -0.52 -18.91 1.11
N ARG A 30 -1.37 -18.00 0.64
CA ARG A 30 -1.37 -17.50 -0.74
C ARG A 30 -0.19 -16.55 -0.99
N VAL A 31 0.15 -15.74 0.01
CA VAL A 31 1.22 -14.72 -0.09
C VAL A 31 2.60 -15.31 0.23
N GLY A 32 2.64 -16.45 0.93
CA GLY A 32 3.89 -17.09 1.35
C GLY A 32 4.67 -16.24 2.35
N HIS A 33 3.96 -15.44 3.15
CA HIS A 33 4.47 -14.61 4.24
C HIS A 33 3.60 -14.92 5.49
N PRO A 34 4.18 -15.03 6.69
CA PRO A 34 3.43 -15.46 7.87
C PRO A 34 2.40 -14.42 8.34
N ALA A 35 2.62 -13.13 8.06
CA ALA A 35 1.75 -12.04 8.54
C ALA A 35 1.59 -10.85 7.55
N PRO A 36 1.13 -11.06 6.30
CA PRO A 36 0.81 -9.95 5.41
C PRO A 36 -0.50 -9.30 5.85
N PHE A 37 -0.54 -7.97 5.87
CA PHE A 37 -1.81 -7.26 5.95
C PHE A 37 -2.42 -7.07 4.54
N PRO A 38 -3.73 -6.80 4.42
CA PRO A 38 -4.41 -6.62 3.13
C PRO A 38 -3.94 -5.40 2.34
N VAL A 39 -3.82 -5.54 1.01
CA VAL A 39 -3.47 -4.40 0.14
C VAL A 39 -4.49 -3.27 0.30
N GLU A 40 -5.79 -3.61 0.37
CA GLU A 40 -6.88 -2.66 0.60
C GLU A 40 -6.67 -1.77 1.84
N LEU A 41 -6.07 -2.32 2.90
CA LEU A 41 -5.77 -1.55 4.11
C LEU A 41 -4.71 -0.48 3.84
N ALA A 42 -3.64 -0.80 3.11
CA ALA A 42 -2.64 0.21 2.73
C ALA A 42 -3.21 1.23 1.75
N GLU A 43 -3.98 0.80 0.75
CA GLU A 43 -4.61 1.69 -0.24
C GLU A 43 -5.45 2.75 0.46
N ARG A 44 -6.31 2.36 1.40
CA ARG A 44 -7.15 3.28 2.16
C ARG A 44 -6.35 4.35 2.91
N VAL A 45 -5.26 3.94 3.57
CA VAL A 45 -4.37 4.89 4.28
C VAL A 45 -3.66 5.82 3.31
N ILE A 46 -3.20 5.31 2.16
CA ILE A 46 -2.51 6.09 1.14
C ILE A 46 -3.43 7.15 0.54
N HIS A 47 -4.68 6.81 0.20
CA HIS A 47 -5.65 7.77 -0.32
C HIS A 47 -6.02 8.86 0.70
N LEU A 48 -6.13 8.50 1.99
CA LEU A 48 -6.47 9.46 3.04
C LEU A 48 -5.36 10.45 3.38
N TYR A 49 -4.09 10.03 3.28
CA TYR A 49 -2.97 10.75 3.89
C TYR A 49 -1.85 11.11 2.91
N SER A 50 -2.03 10.91 1.61
CA SER A 50 -1.06 11.32 0.58
C SER A 50 -1.75 11.78 -0.70
N TYR A 51 -1.08 12.64 -1.43
CA TYR A 51 -1.47 13.04 -2.78
C TYR A 51 -0.80 12.13 -3.82
N THR A 52 -1.34 12.10 -5.02
CA THR A 52 -0.70 11.43 -6.15
C THR A 52 0.70 12.01 -6.37
N GLY A 53 1.70 11.16 -6.60
CA GLY A 53 3.09 11.56 -6.72
C GLY A 53 3.85 11.75 -5.41
N ASP A 54 3.20 11.68 -4.24
CA ASP A 54 3.90 11.66 -2.95
C ASP A 54 4.74 10.39 -2.77
N VAL A 55 5.69 10.44 -1.82
CA VAL A 55 6.53 9.29 -1.44
C VAL A 55 5.97 8.61 -0.19
N VAL A 56 5.67 7.32 -0.29
CA VAL A 56 5.25 6.46 0.83
C VAL A 56 6.44 5.64 1.33
N LEU A 57 6.77 5.77 2.62
CA LEU A 57 7.83 5.02 3.28
C LEU A 57 7.25 3.89 4.15
N ASP A 58 7.74 2.67 3.94
CA ASP A 58 7.52 1.54 4.84
C ASP A 58 8.87 1.00 5.36
N PRO A 59 9.20 1.20 6.65
CA PRO A 59 10.46 0.72 7.21
C PRO A 59 10.47 -0.80 7.50
N PHE A 60 9.33 -1.48 7.37
CA PHE A 60 9.17 -2.92 7.61
C PHE A 60 8.34 -3.55 6.48
N ALA A 61 8.82 -3.34 5.25
CA ALA A 61 8.05 -3.59 4.04
C ALA A 61 7.63 -5.06 3.85
N GLY A 62 8.36 -6.01 4.44
CA GLY A 62 8.09 -7.44 4.31
C GLY A 62 7.92 -7.83 2.84
N SER A 63 6.82 -8.50 2.52
CA SER A 63 6.49 -8.88 1.14
C SER A 63 6.04 -7.72 0.23
N GLY A 64 6.11 -6.47 0.67
CA GLY A 64 5.91 -5.27 -0.15
C GLY A 64 4.47 -4.79 -0.29
N THR A 65 3.57 -5.07 0.66
CA THR A 65 2.15 -4.68 0.56
C THR A 65 1.98 -3.17 0.40
N THR A 66 2.65 -2.36 1.23
CA THR A 66 2.62 -0.89 1.13
C THR A 66 3.19 -0.39 -0.19
N CYS A 67 4.30 -0.98 -0.66
CA CYS A 67 4.95 -0.62 -1.92
C CYS A 67 4.04 -0.89 -3.12
N VAL A 68 3.34 -2.03 -3.11
CA VAL A 68 2.36 -2.38 -4.15
C VAL A 68 1.20 -1.40 -4.14
N ALA A 69 0.61 -1.11 -2.98
CA ALA A 69 -0.48 -0.15 -2.88
C ALA A 69 -0.06 1.24 -3.39
N ALA A 70 1.09 1.75 -2.95
CA ALA A 70 1.61 3.04 -3.38
C ALA A 70 1.83 3.08 -4.90
N ALA A 71 2.49 2.07 -5.47
CA ALA A 71 2.76 2.00 -6.90
C ALA A 71 1.48 1.92 -7.74
N SER A 72 0.49 1.13 -7.32
CA SER A 72 -0.80 1.00 -8.02
C SER A 72 -1.59 2.31 -8.11
N HIS A 73 -1.39 3.21 -7.15
CA HIS A 73 -2.11 4.48 -7.05
C HIS A 73 -1.21 5.69 -7.38
N GLY A 74 -0.15 5.49 -8.16
CA GLY A 74 0.67 6.59 -8.66
C GLY A 74 1.47 7.34 -7.58
N ARG A 75 1.73 6.72 -6.42
CA ARG A 75 2.69 7.21 -5.43
C ARG A 75 4.07 6.62 -5.70
N HIS A 76 5.10 7.40 -5.39
CA HIS A 76 6.43 6.86 -5.21
C HIS A 76 6.51 6.09 -3.89
N TRP A 77 7.48 5.19 -3.75
CA TRP A 77 7.63 4.40 -2.54
C TRP A 77 9.09 4.11 -2.20
N VAL A 78 9.33 3.92 -0.90
CA VAL A 78 10.59 3.42 -0.35
C VAL A 78 10.25 2.34 0.68
N GLY A 79 10.81 1.15 0.50
CA GLY A 79 10.61 0.02 1.40
C GLY A 79 11.94 -0.45 1.99
N PHE A 80 11.99 -0.67 3.30
CA PHE A 80 13.11 -1.35 3.96
C PHE A 80 12.66 -2.73 4.46
N GLU A 81 13.48 -3.74 4.21
CA GLU A 81 13.30 -5.10 4.68
C GLU A 81 14.68 -5.76 4.83
N ILE A 82 14.86 -6.54 5.89
CA ILE A 82 16.14 -7.17 6.23
C ILE A 82 16.31 -8.53 5.56
N ASP A 83 15.20 -9.21 5.25
CA ASP A 83 15.19 -10.50 4.57
C ASP A 83 15.30 -10.31 3.05
N PRO A 84 16.41 -10.75 2.41
CA PRO A 84 16.58 -10.62 0.97
C PRO A 84 15.52 -11.33 0.14
N GLU A 85 14.93 -12.43 0.64
CA GLU A 85 13.87 -13.14 -0.06
C GLU A 85 12.59 -12.30 -0.12
N TYR A 86 12.24 -11.62 0.98
CA TYR A 86 11.11 -10.71 0.99
C TYR A 86 11.35 -9.47 0.14
N CYS A 87 12.56 -8.91 0.13
CA CYS A 87 12.95 -7.85 -0.80
C CYS A 87 12.74 -8.26 -2.27
N ALA A 88 13.16 -9.48 -2.64
CA ALA A 88 13.00 -9.99 -4.01
C ALA A 88 11.51 -10.17 -4.36
N ARG A 89 10.70 -10.70 -3.44
CA ARG A 89 9.26 -10.87 -3.61
C ARG A 89 8.53 -9.54 -3.75
N ALA A 90 8.82 -8.57 -2.88
CA ALA A 90 8.27 -7.22 -2.95
C ALA A 90 8.56 -6.58 -4.31
N THR A 91 9.82 -6.63 -4.75
CA THR A 91 10.26 -6.12 -6.06
C THR A 91 9.51 -6.78 -7.21
N ALA A 92 9.38 -8.11 -7.20
CA ALA A 92 8.67 -8.84 -8.24
C ALA A 92 7.18 -8.48 -8.30
N ARG A 93 6.53 -8.30 -7.13
CA ARG A 93 5.12 -7.88 -7.06
C ARG A 93 4.90 -6.50 -7.65
N VAL A 94 5.75 -5.53 -7.32
CA VAL A 94 5.65 -4.17 -7.88
C VAL A 94 5.94 -4.18 -9.38
N ALA A 95 6.95 -4.92 -9.85
CA ALA A 95 7.28 -5.01 -11.28
C ALA A 95 6.18 -5.69 -12.13
N ALA A 96 5.32 -6.50 -11.51
CA ALA A 96 4.19 -7.14 -12.19
C ALA A 96 2.96 -6.22 -12.36
N LEU A 97 2.96 -5.03 -11.73
CA LEU A 97 1.92 -4.03 -11.96
C LEU A 97 2.04 -3.52 -13.40
N LYS A 98 0.91 -3.47 -14.11
CA LYS A 98 0.86 -2.88 -15.45
C LYS A 98 0.88 -1.36 -15.32
N PRO A 99 1.61 -0.66 -16.21
CA PRO A 99 1.57 0.80 -16.28
C PRO A 99 0.17 1.30 -16.67
#